data_AF-A0A238J9F0-F1
#
_entry.id   AF-A0A238J9F0-F1
#
_cell.length_a   1.000
_cell.length_b   1.000
_cell.length_c   1.000
_cell.angle_alpha   90.00
_cell.angle_beta   90.00
_cell.angle_gamma   90.00
#
_symmetry.space_group_name_H-M   'P 1'
#
loop_
_entity.id
_entity.type
_entity.pdbx_description
1 polymer ?
#
loop_
_entity_poly.entity_id
_entity_poly.type
_entity_poly.pdbx_seq_one_letter_code
_entity_poly.pdbx_strand_id
1 'polypeptide(L)'
;MANAHMRRIIAHWTAGRGRASASDKQHYHRLTEYDGTHVRGTEAIEDNITTGDGDYAAHTLRLNTGSIGVAMCGMHNAKETPFDAGPSPINEPQFHAFCQMIASLCLEYGIPVTPETVLTHAEVEPTLGVKQKGKWDMTRLPWKPELRGARPVGDYLRSRVNAVLGSKPVIATNRPTLRFGDQGVAVAELQTDMAALGYFSGRMDGDFGPLTRAALLAFQADNGLATDAIAGAMTWRALGEAKPRPMRAISQAEIDAESGTAKDARMVAVVGDIIGVGGVAGIAKQAQKASETVEAASGLLGTLSATVVQYWPALVFSGGCVVAWLALRALSGSQRKRRLRDAREGRSLAR
;
A
#
# COMPACT_ATOMS: atom_id res chain seq x y z
N MET A 1 23.90 19.05 4.78
CA MET A 1 22.47 19.16 4.39
C MET A 1 21.67 18.49 5.48
N ALA A 2 20.75 19.19 6.14
CA ALA A 2 19.99 18.64 7.26
C ALA A 2 19.16 17.43 6.78
N ASN A 3 19.25 16.31 7.48
CA ASN A 3 18.58 15.04 7.16
C ASN A 3 17.13 15.29 6.72
N ALA A 4 16.79 14.85 5.52
CA ALA A 4 15.47 15.02 4.93
C ALA A 4 14.52 14.00 5.57
N HIS A 5 13.82 14.39 6.64
CA HIS A 5 12.88 13.55 7.38
C HIS A 5 11.54 14.28 7.55
N MET A 6 10.46 13.51 7.65
CA MET A 6 9.14 14.05 7.97
C MET A 6 9.15 14.62 9.38
N ARG A 7 8.57 15.82 9.54
CA ARG A 7 8.66 16.60 10.79
C ARG A 7 7.35 16.59 11.57
N ARG A 8 6.22 16.40 10.90
CA ARG A 8 4.89 16.54 11.49
C ARG A 8 3.80 15.81 10.75
N ILE A 9 2.68 15.60 11.43
CA ILE A 9 1.41 15.10 10.91
C ILE A 9 0.36 16.18 11.10
N ILE A 10 -0.40 16.48 10.06
CA ILE A 10 -1.48 17.48 10.09
C ILE A 10 -2.80 16.77 9.80
N ALA A 11 -3.70 16.84 10.77
CA ALA A 11 -4.99 16.16 10.76
C ALA A 11 -6.10 17.08 10.23
N HIS A 12 -6.91 16.51 9.34
CA HIS A 12 -8.00 17.19 8.65
C HIS A 12 -9.30 16.37 8.72
N TRP A 13 -10.40 16.96 8.27
CA TRP A 13 -11.49 16.23 7.63
C TRP A 13 -11.52 16.59 6.14
N THR A 14 -12.16 15.78 5.31
CA THR A 14 -12.24 16.05 3.87
C THR A 14 -13.23 17.16 3.49
N ALA A 15 -14.16 17.53 4.39
CA ALA A 15 -15.37 18.30 4.05
C ALA A 15 -16.20 17.64 2.93
N GLY A 16 -16.03 16.33 2.78
CA GLY A 16 -16.66 15.47 1.80
C GLY A 16 -17.60 14.47 2.44
N ARG A 17 -17.90 13.40 1.70
CA ARG A 17 -18.76 12.30 2.17
C ARG A 17 -17.95 11.32 3.03
N GLY A 18 -18.63 10.33 3.60
CA GLY A 18 -17.99 9.29 4.43
C GLY A 18 -17.02 8.34 3.71
N ARG A 19 -16.81 8.49 2.39
CA ARG A 19 -15.89 7.69 1.56
C ARG A 19 -14.90 8.60 0.86
N ALA A 20 -13.67 8.12 0.68
CA ALA A 20 -12.60 8.90 0.05
C ALA A 20 -12.88 9.08 -1.46
N SER A 21 -13.08 10.33 -1.88
CA SER A 21 -13.17 10.67 -3.31
C SER A 21 -11.80 10.64 -3.99
N ALA A 22 -11.80 10.71 -5.33
CA ALA A 22 -10.55 10.85 -6.08
C ALA A 22 -9.79 12.13 -5.70
N SER A 23 -10.52 13.23 -5.45
CA SER A 23 -9.93 14.49 -5.02
C SER A 23 -9.32 14.37 -3.62
N ASP A 24 -9.99 13.70 -2.67
CA ASP A 24 -9.45 13.52 -1.32
C ASP A 24 -8.12 12.77 -1.35
N LYS A 25 -8.02 11.73 -2.18
CA LYS A 25 -6.80 10.93 -2.34
C LYS A 25 -5.64 11.73 -2.91
N GLN A 26 -5.89 12.77 -3.70
CA GLN A 26 -4.84 13.65 -4.23
C GLN A 26 -4.29 14.62 -3.19
N HIS A 27 -5.08 14.97 -2.17
CA HIS A 27 -4.68 15.98 -1.19
C HIS A 27 -4.11 15.38 0.10
N TYR A 28 -4.47 14.14 0.47
CA TYR A 28 -4.06 13.52 1.72
C TYR A 28 -3.35 12.18 1.50
N HIS A 29 -2.25 11.95 2.23
CA HIS A 29 -1.47 10.71 2.12
C HIS A 29 -2.20 9.49 2.69
N ARG A 30 -3.00 9.68 3.74
CA ARG A 30 -3.80 8.64 4.39
C ARG A 30 -5.17 9.19 4.76
N LEU A 31 -6.19 8.38 4.58
CA LEU A 31 -7.57 8.71 4.89
C LEU A 31 -8.19 7.64 5.76
N THR A 32 -9.14 8.02 6.62
CA THR A 32 -10.02 7.09 7.34
C THR A 32 -11.46 7.32 6.94
N GLU A 33 -12.07 6.32 6.32
CA GLU A 33 -13.47 6.36 5.92
C GLU A 33 -14.41 6.21 7.13
N TYR A 34 -15.70 6.46 6.92
CA TYR A 34 -16.70 6.52 8.00
C TYR A 34 -16.79 5.25 8.85
N ASP A 35 -16.50 4.08 8.27
CA ASP A 35 -16.48 2.79 8.97
C ASP A 35 -15.13 2.43 9.62
N GLY A 36 -14.16 3.35 9.59
CA GLY A 36 -12.82 3.14 10.14
C GLY A 36 -11.80 2.58 9.14
N THR A 37 -12.21 2.27 7.90
CA THR A 37 -11.28 1.74 6.88
C THR A 37 -10.21 2.76 6.51
N HIS A 38 -8.94 2.34 6.46
CA HIS A 38 -7.84 3.17 6.01
C HIS A 38 -7.63 3.09 4.50
N VAL A 39 -7.49 4.25 3.86
CA VAL A 39 -7.26 4.39 2.42
C VAL A 39 -5.99 5.19 2.18
N ARG A 40 -5.20 4.81 1.16
CA ARG A 40 -4.00 5.56 0.75
C ARG A 40 -4.36 6.66 -0.24
N GLY A 41 -3.67 7.79 -0.11
CA GLY A 41 -3.63 8.83 -1.13
C GLY A 41 -2.89 8.38 -2.39
N THR A 42 -2.92 9.23 -3.42
CA THR A 42 -2.15 9.02 -4.66
C THR A 42 -0.68 9.31 -4.46
N GLU A 43 -0.37 10.34 -3.68
CA GLU A 43 1.01 10.79 -3.41
C GLU A 43 1.66 9.97 -2.30
N ALA A 44 2.95 9.68 -2.47
CA ALA A 44 3.73 9.05 -1.41
C ALA A 44 4.00 10.07 -0.29
N ILE A 45 4.26 9.58 0.92
CA ILE A 45 4.57 10.47 2.06
C ILE A 45 5.90 11.20 1.81
N GLU A 46 6.83 10.50 1.15
CA GLU A 46 8.17 10.97 0.86
C GLU A 46 8.18 12.14 -0.13
N ASP A 47 7.14 12.29 -0.95
CA ASP A 47 6.98 13.39 -1.90
C ASP A 47 6.83 14.74 -1.17
N ASN A 48 6.32 14.71 0.07
CA ASN A 48 6.26 15.89 0.92
C ASN A 48 7.57 16.21 1.64
N ILE A 49 8.64 15.40 1.54
CA ILE A 49 9.96 15.75 2.11
C ILE A 49 10.49 17.04 1.47
N THR A 50 10.34 17.16 0.14
CA THR A 50 10.64 18.36 -0.65
C THR A 50 9.58 18.56 -1.71
N THR A 51 8.85 19.67 -1.67
CA THR A 51 7.71 19.92 -2.58
C THR A 51 8.08 20.78 -3.79
N GLY A 52 9.36 20.80 -4.17
CA GLY A 52 9.92 21.74 -5.15
C GLY A 52 9.66 21.35 -6.61
N ASP A 53 9.38 20.06 -6.86
CA ASP A 53 9.05 19.48 -8.16
C ASP A 53 7.56 19.55 -8.51
N GLY A 54 6.71 19.90 -7.53
CA GLY A 54 5.28 20.04 -7.70
C GLY A 54 4.49 18.72 -7.59
N ASP A 55 5.16 17.60 -7.32
CA ASP A 55 4.56 16.28 -7.11
C ASP A 55 4.47 16.05 -5.60
N TYR A 56 3.36 16.45 -4.97
CA TYR A 56 3.21 16.36 -3.51
C TYR A 56 1.73 16.47 -3.10
N ALA A 57 1.39 15.95 -1.92
CA ALA A 57 0.05 16.08 -1.36
C ALA A 57 -0.15 17.51 -0.80
N ALA A 58 -1.00 18.30 -1.46
CA ALA A 58 -1.25 19.69 -1.10
C ALA A 58 -2.39 19.85 -0.08
N HIS A 59 -2.14 19.56 1.20
CA HIS A 59 -3.16 19.61 2.25
C HIS A 59 -3.11 20.85 3.16
N THR A 60 -1.93 21.46 3.36
CA THR A 60 -1.75 22.56 4.31
C THR A 60 -1.01 23.73 3.67
N LEU A 61 -1.70 24.87 3.56
CA LEU A 61 -1.16 26.08 2.98
C LEU A 61 0.18 26.45 3.62
N ARG A 62 1.25 26.55 2.83
CA ARG A 62 2.61 26.92 3.26
C ARG A 62 3.23 25.97 4.30
N LEU A 63 2.70 24.76 4.47
CA LEU A 63 3.25 23.80 5.42
C LEU A 63 3.33 22.36 4.90
N ASN A 64 3.11 22.13 3.60
CA ASN A 64 3.20 20.78 3.01
C ASN A 64 4.60 20.15 3.19
N THR A 65 5.67 20.92 2.97
CA THR A 65 7.05 20.43 3.09
C THR A 65 7.37 19.93 4.51
N GLY A 66 7.80 18.68 4.60
CA GLY A 66 8.08 17.96 5.83
C GLY A 66 6.83 17.60 6.65
N SER A 67 5.63 17.56 6.04
CA SER A 67 4.39 17.22 6.74
C SER A 67 3.60 16.10 6.07
N ILE A 68 2.99 15.25 6.90
CA ILE A 68 2.09 14.18 6.49
C ILE A 68 0.65 14.64 6.69
N GLY A 69 -0.07 14.94 5.62
CA GLY A 69 -1.51 15.18 5.64
C GLY A 69 -2.31 13.90 5.80
N VAL A 70 -3.17 13.86 6.82
CA VAL A 70 -4.10 12.76 7.08
C VAL A 70 -5.51 13.31 7.28
N ALA A 71 -6.54 12.60 6.80
CA ALA A 71 -7.91 13.09 6.88
C ALA A 71 -8.93 12.02 7.29
N MET A 72 -9.98 12.43 8.01
CA MET A 72 -11.22 11.66 8.14
C MET A 72 -12.20 12.05 7.03
N CYS A 73 -12.77 11.07 6.33
CA CYS A 73 -13.79 11.32 5.32
C CYS A 73 -15.12 11.71 5.98
N GLY A 74 -15.62 12.91 5.69
CA GLY A 74 -16.86 13.43 6.26
C GLY A 74 -16.91 14.96 6.33
N MET A 75 -17.88 15.47 7.08
CA MET A 75 -18.18 16.89 7.31
C MET A 75 -18.64 17.64 6.04
N HIS A 76 -19.31 16.94 5.11
CA HIS A 76 -19.93 17.57 3.93
C HIS A 76 -20.87 18.71 4.36
N ASN A 77 -20.67 19.91 3.84
CA ASN A 77 -21.47 21.12 4.15
C ASN A 77 -21.55 21.48 5.64
N ALA A 78 -20.58 21.05 6.45
CA ALA A 78 -20.55 21.41 7.86
C ALA A 78 -20.40 22.92 8.06
N LYS A 79 -21.03 23.45 9.12
CA LYS A 79 -20.98 24.85 9.52
C LYS A 79 -20.37 24.95 10.91
N GLU A 80 -19.47 25.92 11.09
CA GLU A 80 -18.83 26.11 12.40
C GLU A 80 -19.77 26.79 13.41
N THR A 81 -20.55 27.79 12.97
CA THR A 81 -21.42 28.61 13.83
C THR A 81 -22.74 28.98 13.13
N PRO A 82 -23.91 28.64 13.70
CA PRO A 82 -24.07 27.60 14.74
C PRO A 82 -23.52 26.26 14.24
N PHE A 83 -22.98 25.46 15.16
CA PHE A 83 -22.34 24.21 14.76
C PHE A 83 -23.36 23.25 14.16
N ASP A 84 -23.09 22.79 12.94
CA ASP A 84 -23.83 21.77 12.22
C ASP A 84 -22.81 20.88 11.51
N ALA A 85 -22.83 19.57 11.80
CA ALA A 85 -21.90 18.62 11.19
C ALA A 85 -22.25 18.27 9.74
N GLY A 86 -23.41 18.71 9.26
CA GLY A 86 -23.93 18.40 7.94
C GLY A 86 -24.37 16.94 7.77
N PRO A 87 -24.74 16.51 6.55
CA PRO A 87 -25.28 15.18 6.26
C PRO A 87 -24.27 14.02 6.32
N SER A 88 -22.99 14.28 6.59
CA SER A 88 -21.95 13.23 6.65
C SER A 88 -21.03 13.45 7.85
N PRO A 89 -21.56 13.46 9.08
CA PRO A 89 -20.76 13.74 10.27
C PRO A 89 -19.67 12.68 10.45
N ILE A 90 -18.46 13.10 10.81
CA ILE A 90 -17.46 12.17 11.35
C ILE A 90 -17.98 11.57 12.68
N ASN A 91 -17.50 10.39 13.05
CA ASN A 91 -17.97 9.66 14.24
C ASN A 91 -16.81 9.17 15.15
N GLU A 92 -17.15 8.73 16.37
CA GLU A 92 -16.15 8.30 17.36
C GLU A 92 -15.35 7.05 16.95
N PRO A 93 -15.96 5.95 16.44
CA PRO A 93 -15.20 4.80 15.92
C PRO A 93 -14.19 5.18 14.82
N GLN A 94 -14.60 6.00 13.87
CA GLN A 94 -13.73 6.55 12.82
C GLN A 94 -12.57 7.35 13.41
N PHE A 95 -12.83 8.20 14.39
CA PHE A 95 -11.80 8.98 15.08
C PHE A 95 -10.81 8.10 15.84
N HIS A 96 -11.28 7.01 16.44
CA HIS A 96 -10.41 6.04 17.10
C HIS A 96 -9.46 5.36 16.11
N ALA A 97 -9.97 4.86 14.98
CA ALA A 97 -9.16 4.28 13.91
C ALA A 97 -8.16 5.32 13.35
N PHE A 98 -8.61 6.56 13.16
CA PHE A 98 -7.77 7.67 12.73
C PHE A 98 -6.60 7.94 13.69
N CYS A 99 -6.85 7.90 15.02
CA CYS A 99 -5.79 8.03 16.02
C CYS A 99 -4.79 6.86 15.97
N GLN A 100 -5.24 5.63 15.70
CA GLN A 100 -4.35 4.46 15.56
C GLN A 100 -3.42 4.60 14.35
N MET A 101 -3.95 5.11 13.23
CA MET A 101 -3.15 5.42 12.04
C MET A 101 -2.10 6.51 12.32
N ILE A 102 -2.48 7.60 12.99
CA ILE A 102 -1.55 8.67 13.39
C ILE A 102 -0.45 8.11 14.30
N ALA A 103 -0.80 7.31 15.30
CA ALA A 103 0.18 6.67 16.19
C ALA A 103 1.19 5.81 15.41
N SER A 104 0.71 5.05 14.41
CA SER A 104 1.57 4.24 13.53
C SER A 104 2.54 5.11 12.73
N LEU A 105 2.07 6.23 12.17
CA LEU A 105 2.91 7.18 11.42
C LEU A 105 3.92 7.89 12.32
N CYS A 106 3.53 8.26 13.56
CA CYS A 106 4.45 8.82 14.54
C CYS A 106 5.63 7.90 14.82
N LEU A 107 5.37 6.60 14.97
CA LEU A 107 6.41 5.59 15.20
C LEU A 107 7.25 5.34 13.95
N GLU A 108 6.62 5.23 12.78
CA GLU A 108 7.30 4.95 11.50
C GLU A 108 8.29 6.06 11.11
N TYR A 109 7.91 7.32 11.31
CA TYR A 109 8.70 8.49 10.91
C TYR A 109 9.43 9.18 12.07
N GLY A 110 9.37 8.63 13.29
CA GLY A 110 10.01 9.21 14.47
C GLY A 110 9.48 10.60 14.85
N ILE A 111 8.19 10.85 14.65
CA ILE A 111 7.54 12.14 14.92
C ILE A 111 7.00 12.12 16.36
N PRO A 112 7.53 12.95 17.28
CA PRO A 112 7.02 13.01 18.65
C PRO A 112 5.58 13.53 18.65
N VAL A 113 4.79 13.21 19.68
CA VAL A 113 3.40 13.68 19.80
C VAL A 113 3.37 14.96 20.62
N THR A 114 3.49 16.12 19.97
CA THR A 114 3.41 17.46 20.59
C THR A 114 2.45 18.36 19.80
N PRO A 115 2.02 19.51 20.37
CA PRO A 115 1.22 20.48 19.64
C PRO A 115 1.85 20.99 18.33
N GLU A 116 3.18 20.91 18.18
CA GLU A 116 3.93 21.40 17.01
C GLU A 116 4.18 20.33 15.94
N THR A 117 3.96 19.07 16.28
CA THR A 117 4.28 17.91 15.42
C THR A 117 3.08 17.01 15.12
N VAL A 118 2.05 16.97 15.98
CA VAL A 118 0.76 16.31 15.72
C VAL A 118 -0.37 17.29 16.04
N LEU A 119 -0.90 17.89 14.98
CA LEU A 119 -1.81 19.03 15.05
C LEU A 119 -2.98 18.84 14.11
N THR A 120 -4.12 19.42 14.48
CA THR A 120 -5.21 19.67 13.54
C THR A 120 -4.86 20.86 12.64
N HIS A 121 -5.44 20.99 11.45
CA HIS A 121 -5.20 22.15 10.57
C HIS A 121 -5.55 23.48 11.26
N ALA A 122 -6.60 23.49 12.08
CA ALA A 122 -7.03 24.64 12.88
C ALA A 122 -5.98 25.09 13.91
N GLU A 123 -5.07 24.20 14.33
CA GLU A 123 -3.97 24.54 15.23
C GLU A 123 -2.76 25.13 14.51
N VAL A 124 -2.63 24.96 13.19
CA VAL A 124 -1.42 25.36 12.44
C VAL A 124 -1.11 26.85 12.59
N GLU A 125 -2.08 27.73 12.34
CA GLU A 125 -1.86 29.18 12.46
C GLU A 125 -1.60 29.62 13.91
N PRO A 126 -2.44 29.29 14.91
CA PRO A 126 -2.21 29.72 16.29
C PRO A 126 -1.00 29.06 16.97
N THR A 127 -0.56 27.88 16.54
CA THR A 127 0.56 27.16 17.16
C THR A 127 1.90 27.44 16.47
N LEU A 128 1.91 27.45 15.13
CA LEU A 128 3.15 27.56 14.36
C LEU A 128 3.35 28.96 13.73
N GLY A 129 2.36 29.85 13.81
CA GLY A 129 2.40 31.16 13.17
C GLY A 129 2.28 31.09 11.63
N VAL A 130 1.97 29.92 11.07
CA VAL A 130 1.87 29.73 9.61
C VAL A 130 0.46 30.03 9.15
N LYS A 131 0.27 31.18 8.48
CA LYS A 131 -1.04 31.67 8.02
C LYS A 131 -1.84 30.64 7.19
N GLN A 132 -3.04 30.29 7.66
CA GLN A 132 -3.95 29.29 7.06
C GLN A 132 -5.26 29.86 6.49
N LYS A 133 -5.53 31.16 6.63
CA LYS A 133 -6.77 31.82 6.15
C LYS A 133 -8.02 31.37 6.91
N GLY A 134 -7.96 31.32 8.25
CA GLY A 134 -9.14 31.08 9.08
C GLY A 134 -9.69 29.65 8.98
N LYS A 135 -8.81 28.66 8.84
CA LYS A 135 -9.17 27.24 8.82
C LYS A 135 -9.65 26.78 10.20
N TRP A 136 -10.76 26.05 10.23
CA TRP A 136 -11.40 25.56 11.45
C TRP A 136 -11.45 24.03 11.53
N ASP A 137 -10.75 23.33 10.64
CA ASP A 137 -10.63 21.86 10.64
C ASP A 137 -9.51 21.41 11.60
N MET A 138 -9.76 20.92 12.81
CA MET A 138 -11.04 20.64 13.44
C MET A 138 -11.15 21.37 14.78
N THR A 139 -12.08 22.31 14.87
CA THR A 139 -12.44 23.04 16.10
C THR A 139 -13.67 22.44 16.79
N ARG A 140 -14.26 21.38 16.22
CA ARG A 140 -15.49 20.72 16.68
C ARG A 140 -15.46 19.22 16.40
N LEU A 141 -16.02 18.41 17.29
CA LEU A 141 -16.28 16.99 17.09
C LEU A 141 -17.77 16.70 17.35
N PRO A 142 -18.52 16.08 16.41
CA PRO A 142 -19.97 15.89 16.54
C PRO A 142 -20.43 15.16 17.81
N TRP A 143 -19.65 14.20 18.31
CA TRP A 143 -19.98 13.40 19.51
C TRP A 143 -19.37 13.98 20.81
N LYS A 144 -18.61 15.09 20.73
CA LYS A 144 -18.02 15.78 21.88
C LYS A 144 -18.32 17.29 21.85
N PRO A 145 -19.59 17.68 22.06
CA PRO A 145 -20.01 19.10 22.00
C PRO A 145 -19.33 19.99 23.05
N GLU A 146 -18.74 19.40 24.09
CA GLU A 146 -17.93 20.06 25.12
C GLU A 146 -16.57 20.55 24.60
N LEU A 147 -16.01 19.89 23.56
CA LEU A 147 -14.72 20.28 22.98
C LEU A 147 -14.92 21.35 21.90
N ARG A 148 -14.52 22.59 22.22
CA ARG A 148 -14.72 23.74 21.34
C ARG A 148 -13.42 24.51 21.13
N GLY A 149 -13.03 24.66 19.86
CA GLY A 149 -11.83 25.38 19.45
C GLY A 149 -10.69 24.45 19.08
N ALA A 150 -9.67 24.99 18.44
CA ALA A 150 -8.54 24.22 17.91
C ALA A 150 -7.78 23.48 19.02
N ARG A 151 -7.46 24.19 20.12
CA ARG A 151 -6.64 23.62 21.20
C ARG A 151 -7.32 22.48 21.96
N PRO A 152 -8.58 22.59 22.44
CA PRO A 152 -9.24 21.47 23.10
C PRO A 152 -9.39 20.21 22.23
N VAL A 153 -9.67 20.38 20.93
CA VAL A 153 -9.77 19.25 19.99
C VAL A 153 -8.40 18.64 19.68
N GLY A 154 -7.38 19.47 19.50
CA GLY A 154 -6.01 19.01 19.31
C GLY A 154 -5.43 18.28 20.51
N ASP A 155 -5.66 18.80 21.73
CA ASP A 155 -5.25 18.16 22.98
C ASP A 155 -5.94 16.80 23.14
N TYR A 156 -7.22 16.72 22.78
CA TYR A 156 -7.95 15.46 22.76
C TYR A 156 -7.39 14.47 21.73
N LEU A 157 -7.10 14.91 20.49
CA LEU A 157 -6.44 14.10 19.46
C LEU A 157 -5.12 13.52 19.98
N ARG A 158 -4.22 14.38 20.48
CA ARG A 158 -2.93 13.97 21.02
C ARG A 158 -3.07 13.05 22.23
N SER A 159 -4.03 13.30 23.12
CA SER A 159 -4.32 12.40 24.24
C SER A 159 -4.73 11.02 23.76
N ARG A 160 -5.57 10.90 22.72
CA ARG A 160 -5.98 9.61 22.15
C ARG A 160 -4.83 8.92 21.42
N VAL A 161 -4.01 9.65 20.67
CA VAL A 161 -2.78 9.12 20.06
C VAL A 161 -1.82 8.61 21.14
N ASN A 162 -1.55 9.39 22.17
CA ASN A 162 -0.71 8.99 23.30
C ASN A 162 -1.31 7.82 24.09
N ALA A 163 -2.64 7.73 24.20
CA ALA A 163 -3.29 6.57 24.80
C ALA A 163 -3.04 5.30 23.96
N VAL A 164 -3.10 5.39 22.63
CA VAL A 164 -2.72 4.28 21.73
C VAL A 164 -1.24 3.91 21.89
N LEU A 165 -0.36 4.90 22.04
CA LEU A 165 1.08 4.67 22.26
C LEU A 165 1.40 4.12 23.66
N GLY A 166 0.63 4.53 24.68
CA GLY A 166 0.80 4.20 26.09
C GLY A 166 0.04 2.96 26.56
N SER A 167 -0.96 2.49 25.81
CA SER A 167 -1.57 1.16 25.98
C SER A 167 -0.59 0.09 25.52
N LYS A 168 0.31 -0.29 26.44
CA LYS A 168 1.48 -1.18 26.30
C LYS A 168 2.52 -0.65 25.30
N PRO A 169 3.79 -0.55 25.72
CA PRO A 169 4.82 0.12 24.95
C PRO A 169 5.02 -0.60 23.61
N VAL A 170 4.89 0.15 22.52
CA VAL A 170 5.67 -0.20 21.33
C VAL A 170 7.09 0.15 21.73
N ILE A 171 7.84 -0.82 22.25
CA ILE A 171 9.29 -0.68 22.36
C ILE A 171 9.73 -0.26 20.96
N ALA A 172 10.32 0.94 20.84
CA ALA A 172 11.12 1.27 19.68
C ALA A 172 12.23 0.23 19.67
N THR A 173 11.97 -0.91 19.04
CA THR A 173 13.03 -1.84 18.67
C THR A 173 14.00 -0.98 17.88
N ASN A 174 15.28 -1.04 18.20
CA ASN A 174 16.34 -0.36 17.45
C ASN A 174 16.50 -0.95 16.02
N ARG A 175 15.39 -1.47 15.47
CA ARG A 175 15.23 -2.21 14.24
C ARG A 175 14.61 -1.26 13.21
N PRO A 176 15.24 -1.10 12.04
CA PRO A 176 14.79 -0.18 11.00
C PRO A 176 13.49 -0.66 10.35
N THR A 177 12.80 0.24 9.67
CA THR A 177 11.71 -0.14 8.75
C THR A 177 12.31 -0.86 7.54
N LEU A 178 11.89 -2.10 7.28
CA LEU A 178 12.38 -2.89 6.16
C LEU A 178 11.31 -3.09 5.06
N ARG A 179 11.75 -3.12 3.81
CA ARG A 179 10.90 -3.32 2.62
C ARG A 179 11.62 -4.17 1.57
N PHE A 180 10.86 -4.59 0.55
CA PHE A 180 11.40 -5.37 -0.57
C PHE A 180 12.64 -4.72 -1.20
N GLY A 181 13.70 -5.50 -1.36
CA GLY A 181 14.99 -5.07 -1.89
C GLY A 181 15.99 -4.59 -0.84
N ASP A 182 15.57 -4.39 0.42
CA ASP A 182 16.50 -4.11 1.51
C ASP A 182 17.38 -5.33 1.79
N GLN A 183 18.59 -5.08 2.29
CA GLN A 183 19.57 -6.11 2.60
C GLN A 183 20.27 -5.84 3.94
N GLY A 184 20.77 -6.89 4.58
CA GLY A 184 21.66 -6.80 5.74
C GLY A 184 21.09 -7.41 7.02
N VAL A 185 21.77 -7.14 8.13
CA VAL A 185 21.53 -7.83 9.43
C VAL A 185 20.08 -7.71 9.90
N ALA A 186 19.46 -6.53 9.76
CA ALA A 186 18.08 -6.33 10.15
C ALA A 186 17.09 -7.21 9.35
N VAL A 187 17.37 -7.46 8.07
CA VAL A 187 16.54 -8.38 7.24
C VAL A 187 16.75 -9.82 7.68
N ALA A 188 17.97 -10.21 8.03
CA ALA A 188 18.24 -11.53 8.57
C ALA A 188 17.51 -11.75 9.91
N GLU A 189 17.45 -10.72 10.76
CA GLU A 189 16.62 -10.74 11.99
C GLU A 189 15.14 -10.92 11.67
N LEU A 190 14.59 -10.18 10.70
CA LEU A 190 13.20 -10.34 10.26
C LEU A 190 12.90 -11.77 9.79
N GLN A 191 13.78 -12.32 8.94
CA GLN A 191 13.67 -13.69 8.45
C GLN A 191 13.73 -14.72 9.59
N THR A 192 14.60 -14.49 10.58
CA THR A 192 14.75 -15.34 11.76
C THR A 192 13.49 -15.33 12.62
N ASP A 193 12.96 -14.15 12.94
CA ASP A 193 11.74 -14.00 13.75
C ASP A 193 10.53 -14.64 13.05
N MET A 194 10.36 -14.42 11.75
CA MET A 194 9.29 -15.05 10.98
C MET A 194 9.44 -16.57 10.89
N ALA A 195 10.66 -17.10 10.82
CA ALA A 195 10.91 -18.54 10.79
C ALA A 195 10.56 -19.20 12.14
N ALA A 196 10.93 -18.56 13.26
CA ALA A 196 10.58 -19.02 14.60
C ALA A 196 9.06 -19.10 14.81
N LEU A 197 8.30 -18.25 14.11
CA LEU A 197 6.84 -18.22 14.13
C LEU A 197 6.17 -19.14 13.09
N GLY A 198 6.96 -19.80 12.22
CA GLY A 198 6.47 -20.75 11.21
C GLY A 198 6.00 -20.11 9.89
N TYR A 199 6.40 -18.86 9.60
CA TYR A 199 6.04 -18.16 8.37
C TYR A 199 7.12 -18.19 7.29
N PHE A 200 8.38 -18.41 7.66
CA PHE A 200 9.50 -18.38 6.73
C PHE A 200 10.31 -19.69 6.76
N SER A 201 10.46 -20.31 5.59
CA SER A 201 11.21 -21.56 5.39
C SER A 201 12.41 -21.40 4.42
N GLY A 202 12.69 -20.16 4.01
CA GLY A 202 13.80 -19.83 3.12
C GLY A 202 15.14 -19.71 3.86
N ARG A 203 16.21 -19.44 3.10
CA ARG A 203 17.52 -19.10 3.69
C ARG A 203 17.44 -17.72 4.35
N MET A 204 18.02 -17.58 5.55
CA MET A 204 18.15 -16.31 6.27
C MET A 204 19.40 -15.58 5.76
N ASP A 205 19.37 -15.22 4.49
CA ASP A 205 20.50 -14.59 3.78
C ASP A 205 20.61 -13.08 4.03
N GLY A 206 19.64 -12.49 4.74
CA GLY A 206 19.57 -11.06 4.93
C GLY A 206 19.11 -10.31 3.68
N ASP A 207 18.52 -10.99 2.69
CA ASP A 207 17.96 -10.37 1.50
C ASP A 207 16.43 -10.31 1.57
N PHE A 208 15.87 -9.12 1.42
CA PHE A 208 14.42 -8.94 1.40
C PHE A 208 13.91 -9.23 -0.03
N GLY A 209 13.97 -10.50 -0.40
CA GLY A 209 13.51 -11.03 -1.67
C GLY A 209 12.04 -11.48 -1.68
N PRO A 210 11.60 -12.12 -2.78
CA PRO A 210 10.20 -12.54 -2.95
C PRO A 210 9.69 -13.47 -1.85
N LEU A 211 10.54 -14.36 -1.34
CA LEU A 211 10.18 -15.29 -0.25
C LEU A 211 9.96 -14.56 1.08
N THR A 212 10.86 -13.62 1.43
CA THR A 212 10.73 -12.77 2.63
C THR A 212 9.44 -11.95 2.56
N ARG A 213 9.14 -11.40 1.38
CA ARG A 213 7.91 -10.64 1.12
C ARG A 213 6.65 -11.48 1.30
N ALA A 214 6.62 -12.69 0.75
CA ALA A 214 5.48 -13.58 0.85
C ALA A 214 5.22 -14.01 2.31
N ALA A 215 6.28 -14.37 3.04
CA ALA A 215 6.20 -14.71 4.47
C ALA A 215 5.69 -13.53 5.31
N LEU A 216 6.19 -12.32 5.05
CA LEU A 216 5.77 -11.13 5.78
C LEU A 216 4.30 -10.80 5.55
N LEU A 217 3.81 -10.91 4.31
CA LEU A 217 2.39 -10.69 4.00
C LEU A 217 1.49 -11.69 4.72
N ALA A 218 1.89 -12.97 4.77
CA ALA A 218 1.16 -13.99 5.49
C ALA A 218 1.14 -13.71 7.01
N PHE A 219 2.29 -13.33 7.58
CA PHE A 219 2.38 -12.93 8.98
C PHE A 219 1.48 -11.72 9.30
N GLN A 220 1.55 -10.67 8.48
CA GLN A 220 0.75 -9.46 8.65
C GLN A 220 -0.76 -9.76 8.58
N ALA A 221 -1.19 -10.60 7.62
CA ALA A 221 -2.58 -10.98 7.47
C ALA A 221 -3.10 -11.74 8.70
N ASP A 222 -2.35 -12.74 9.17
CA ASP A 222 -2.73 -13.58 10.31
C ASP A 222 -2.78 -12.81 11.64
N ASN A 223 -2.01 -11.71 11.76
CA ASN A 223 -1.91 -10.91 12.97
C ASN A 223 -2.72 -9.59 12.89
N GLY A 224 -3.59 -9.44 11.88
CA GLY A 224 -4.49 -8.28 11.75
C GLY A 224 -3.76 -6.95 11.46
N LEU A 225 -2.58 -7.03 10.85
CA LEU A 225 -1.78 -5.87 10.45
C LEU A 225 -2.11 -5.45 9.02
N ALA A 226 -1.66 -4.25 8.62
CA ALA A 226 -1.67 -3.85 7.22
C ALA A 226 -0.80 -4.80 6.39
N THR A 227 -1.39 -5.46 5.38
CA THR A 227 -0.71 -6.43 4.50
C THR A 227 0.02 -5.73 3.36
N ASP A 228 1.04 -4.95 3.70
CA ASP A 228 1.77 -4.10 2.75
C ASP A 228 3.21 -4.54 2.47
N ALA A 229 3.62 -5.63 3.13
CA ALA A 229 4.98 -6.17 3.07
C ALA A 229 6.06 -5.19 3.53
N ILE A 230 5.73 -4.32 4.50
CA ILE A 230 6.68 -3.43 5.18
C ILE A 230 6.82 -3.87 6.64
N ALA A 231 8.04 -4.20 7.06
CA ALA A 231 8.34 -4.48 8.45
C ALA A 231 8.71 -3.19 9.18
N GLY A 232 7.69 -2.41 9.54
CA GLY A 232 7.80 -1.23 10.41
C GLY A 232 7.60 -1.58 11.89
N ALA A 233 7.56 -0.55 12.76
CA ALA A 233 7.49 -0.72 14.21
C ALA A 233 6.32 -1.63 14.69
N MET A 234 5.15 -1.54 14.05
CA MET A 234 4.01 -2.42 14.37
C MET A 234 4.29 -3.88 14.04
N THR A 235 4.88 -4.15 12.87
CA THR A 235 5.27 -5.49 12.47
C THR A 235 6.34 -6.04 13.43
N TRP A 236 7.35 -5.24 13.78
CA TRP A 236 8.39 -5.65 14.73
C TRP A 236 7.86 -5.99 16.11
N ARG A 237 6.94 -5.17 16.61
CA ARG A 237 6.25 -5.46 17.87
C ARG A 237 5.43 -6.74 17.78
N ALA A 238 4.64 -6.89 16.72
CA ALA A 238 3.82 -8.08 16.54
C ALA A 238 4.68 -9.35 16.45
N LEU A 239 5.84 -9.30 15.78
CA LEU A 239 6.79 -10.42 15.73
C LEU A 239 7.29 -10.81 17.13
N GLY A 240 7.50 -9.84 18.02
CA GLY A 240 7.90 -10.09 19.41
C GLY A 240 6.78 -10.60 20.33
N GLU A 241 5.51 -10.36 19.99
CA GLU A 241 4.34 -10.75 20.79
C GLU A 241 3.61 -11.99 20.25
N ALA A 242 3.79 -12.33 18.97
CA ALA A 242 3.10 -13.41 18.29
C ALA A 242 3.48 -14.78 18.85
N LYS A 243 2.51 -15.68 18.86
CA LYS A 243 2.75 -17.10 19.17
C LYS A 243 3.06 -17.84 17.88
N PRO A 244 3.97 -18.84 17.89
CA PRO A 244 4.22 -19.65 16.72
C PRO A 244 2.93 -20.26 16.18
N ARG A 245 2.79 -20.26 14.86
CA ARG A 245 1.65 -20.89 14.20
C ARG A 245 1.68 -22.38 14.56
N PRO A 246 0.54 -22.98 14.99
CA PRO A 246 0.51 -24.41 15.25
C PRO A 246 0.93 -25.13 13.97
N MET A 247 1.90 -26.03 14.09
CA MET A 247 2.42 -26.79 12.97
C MET A 247 1.26 -27.63 12.41
N ARG A 248 0.66 -27.15 11.32
CA ARG A 248 -0.45 -27.85 10.71
C ARG A 248 0.12 -29.12 10.09
N ALA A 249 -0.31 -30.28 10.59
CA ALA A 249 -0.06 -31.53 9.90
C ALA A 249 -0.72 -31.42 8.52
N ILE A 250 0.09 -31.23 7.48
CA ILE A 250 -0.41 -31.22 6.11
C ILE A 250 -0.84 -32.66 5.82
N SER A 251 -2.13 -32.85 5.57
CA SER A 251 -2.63 -34.18 5.22
C SER A 251 -2.12 -34.59 3.84
N GLN A 252 -1.95 -35.89 3.60
CA GLN A 252 -1.53 -36.40 2.28
C GLN A 252 -2.46 -35.87 1.16
N ALA A 253 -3.75 -35.71 1.45
CA ALA A 253 -4.73 -35.15 0.52
C ALA A 253 -4.45 -33.70 0.11
N GLU A 254 -3.88 -32.88 0.99
CA GLU A 254 -3.54 -31.49 0.70
C GLU A 254 -2.22 -31.38 -0.09
N ILE A 255 -1.26 -32.26 0.19
CA ILE A 255 -0.03 -32.43 -0.62
C ILE A 255 -0.41 -32.84 -2.04
N ASP A 256 -1.33 -33.79 -2.17
CA ASP A 256 -1.78 -34.30 -3.46
C ASP A 256 -2.55 -33.21 -4.25
N ALA A 257 -3.36 -32.39 -3.58
CA ALA A 257 -4.06 -31.25 -4.18
C ALA A 257 -3.11 -30.14 -4.67
N GLU A 258 -2.07 -29.81 -3.89
CA GLU A 258 -1.06 -28.82 -4.27
C GLU A 258 -0.17 -29.35 -5.43
N SER A 259 0.12 -30.65 -5.43
CA SER A 259 0.87 -31.32 -6.51
C SER A 259 0.12 -31.32 -7.86
N GLY A 260 -1.21 -31.39 -7.84
CA GLY A 260 -2.06 -31.22 -9.01
C GLY A 260 -1.95 -29.81 -9.59
N THR A 261 -2.02 -28.81 -8.72
CA THR A 261 -1.90 -27.39 -9.10
C THR A 261 -0.53 -27.06 -9.70
N ALA A 262 0.55 -27.65 -9.17
CA ALA A 262 1.90 -27.52 -9.70
C ALA A 262 2.10 -28.24 -11.05
N LYS A 263 1.48 -29.43 -11.22
CA LYS A 263 1.42 -30.13 -12.52
C LYS A 263 0.67 -29.31 -13.56
N ASP A 264 -0.44 -28.70 -13.18
CA ASP A 264 -1.25 -27.87 -14.06
C ASP A 264 -0.52 -26.58 -14.45
N ALA A 265 0.16 -25.93 -13.50
CA ALA A 265 1.01 -24.77 -13.78
C ALA A 265 2.18 -25.11 -14.73
N ARG A 266 2.79 -26.29 -14.57
CA ARG A 266 3.84 -26.78 -15.48
C ARG A 266 3.30 -27.10 -16.86
N MET A 267 2.09 -27.65 -16.95
CA MET A 267 1.40 -27.92 -18.20
C MET A 267 1.00 -26.63 -18.92
N VAL A 268 0.55 -25.62 -18.18
CA VAL A 268 0.27 -24.27 -18.68
C VAL A 268 1.54 -23.56 -19.14
N ALA A 269 2.68 -23.74 -18.46
CA ALA A 269 3.97 -23.21 -18.91
C ALA A 269 4.45 -23.88 -20.22
N VAL A 270 4.28 -25.20 -20.35
CA VAL A 270 4.58 -25.94 -21.60
C VAL A 270 3.67 -25.48 -22.75
N VAL A 271 2.39 -25.21 -22.48
CA VAL A 271 1.47 -24.63 -23.48
C VAL A 271 1.86 -23.17 -23.80
N GLY A 272 2.33 -22.42 -22.81
CA GLY A 272 2.88 -21.06 -23.00
C GLY A 272 4.10 -21.02 -23.92
N ASP A 273 5.02 -21.98 -23.79
CA ASP A 273 6.19 -22.14 -24.67
C ASP A 273 5.79 -22.50 -26.12
N ILE A 274 4.67 -23.20 -26.31
CA ILE A 274 4.12 -23.51 -27.64
C ILE A 274 3.53 -22.26 -28.32
N ILE A 275 3.00 -21.31 -27.53
CA ILE A 275 2.30 -20.12 -28.05
C ILE A 275 3.24 -18.89 -28.14
N GLY A 276 4.38 -18.91 -27.44
CA GLY A 276 5.22 -17.74 -27.13
C GLY A 276 6.48 -17.48 -27.96
N VAL A 277 6.58 -17.91 -29.23
CA VAL A 277 7.66 -17.62 -30.23
C VAL A 277 8.67 -18.75 -30.47
N GLY A 278 8.63 -19.34 -31.67
CA GLY A 278 9.82 -19.52 -32.52
C GLY A 278 11.03 -20.30 -31.97
N GLY A 279 10.85 -21.56 -31.59
CA GLY A 279 11.95 -22.51 -31.37
C GLY A 279 11.78 -23.78 -32.20
N VAL A 280 12.23 -23.78 -33.45
CA VAL A 280 12.17 -24.91 -34.40
C VAL A 280 12.85 -26.20 -33.84
N ALA A 281 13.64 -26.09 -32.78
CA ALA A 281 14.34 -27.23 -32.16
C ALA A 281 13.44 -28.15 -31.29
N GLY A 282 12.34 -27.65 -30.71
CA GLY A 282 11.50 -28.44 -29.80
C GLY A 282 10.53 -29.39 -30.52
N ILE A 283 10.00 -28.93 -31.65
CA ILE A 283 9.00 -29.66 -32.46
C ILE A 283 9.64 -30.92 -33.08
N ALA A 284 10.91 -30.84 -33.49
CA ALA A 284 11.64 -31.94 -34.12
C ALA A 284 11.82 -33.17 -33.21
N LYS A 285 11.92 -32.99 -31.88
CA LYS A 285 12.08 -34.10 -30.94
C LYS A 285 10.75 -34.77 -30.55
N GLN A 286 9.62 -34.10 -30.74
CA GLN A 286 8.31 -34.63 -30.36
C GLN A 286 7.53 -35.22 -31.54
N ALA A 287 7.83 -34.78 -32.77
CA ALA A 287 7.24 -35.35 -33.99
C ALA A 287 7.64 -36.81 -34.27
N GLN A 288 8.74 -37.29 -33.68
CA GLN A 288 9.23 -38.66 -33.92
C GLN A 288 8.52 -39.73 -33.06
N LYS A 289 7.61 -39.35 -32.16
CA LYS A 289 6.97 -40.28 -31.21
C LYS A 289 5.45 -40.38 -31.30
N ALA A 290 4.82 -39.66 -32.23
CA ALA A 290 3.37 -39.68 -32.43
C ALA A 290 3.04 -40.15 -33.85
N SER A 291 3.33 -41.42 -34.12
CA SER A 291 2.86 -42.14 -35.31
C SER A 291 2.03 -43.32 -34.82
N GLU A 292 0.79 -43.06 -34.40
CA GLU A 292 -0.30 -44.03 -34.27
C GLU A 292 -1.53 -43.30 -33.72
N THR A 293 -2.45 -42.92 -34.63
CA THR A 293 -3.91 -42.66 -34.45
C THR A 293 -4.35 -41.52 -35.40
N VAL A 294 -4.59 -41.84 -36.68
CA VAL A 294 -4.75 -40.83 -37.75
C VAL A 294 -6.17 -40.54 -38.25
N GLU A 295 -7.22 -41.36 -38.07
CA GLU A 295 -8.41 -41.15 -38.93
C GLU A 295 -9.59 -40.31 -38.40
N ALA A 296 -9.58 -39.80 -37.17
CA ALA A 296 -10.68 -38.96 -36.66
C ALA A 296 -10.35 -37.46 -36.55
N ALA A 297 -9.08 -37.06 -36.62
CA ALA A 297 -8.65 -35.68 -36.36
C ALA A 297 -8.69 -34.76 -37.60
N SER A 298 -8.77 -35.32 -38.80
CA SER A 298 -8.69 -34.58 -40.07
C SER A 298 -9.92 -33.70 -40.34
N GLY A 299 -11.11 -34.12 -39.92
CA GLY A 299 -12.34 -33.35 -40.11
C GLY A 299 -12.43 -32.09 -39.24
N LEU A 300 -12.03 -32.20 -37.97
CA LEU A 300 -12.09 -31.10 -37.00
C LEU A 300 -11.04 -30.02 -37.31
N LEU A 301 -9.85 -30.43 -37.77
CA LEU A 301 -8.77 -29.54 -38.18
C LEU A 301 -9.13 -28.72 -39.43
N GLY A 302 -9.90 -29.29 -40.36
CA GLY A 302 -10.38 -28.59 -41.55
C GLY A 302 -11.34 -27.44 -41.23
N THR A 303 -12.27 -27.65 -40.29
CA THR A 303 -13.21 -26.61 -39.86
C THR A 303 -12.54 -25.50 -39.06
N LEU A 304 -11.61 -25.84 -38.16
CA LEU A 304 -10.81 -24.87 -37.41
C LEU A 304 -9.92 -24.02 -38.31
N SER A 305 -9.31 -24.64 -39.33
CA SER A 305 -8.51 -23.94 -40.35
C SER A 305 -9.34 -22.91 -41.12
N ALA A 306 -10.55 -23.28 -41.56
CA ALA A 306 -11.43 -22.38 -42.32
C ALA A 306 -11.86 -21.16 -41.49
N THR A 307 -12.24 -21.35 -40.22
CA THR A 307 -12.65 -20.26 -39.33
C THR A 307 -11.48 -19.32 -39.00
N VAL A 308 -10.29 -19.88 -38.76
CA VAL A 308 -9.08 -19.07 -38.51
C VAL A 308 -8.72 -18.25 -39.75
N VAL A 309 -8.78 -18.82 -40.96
CA VAL A 309 -8.52 -18.10 -42.21
C VAL A 309 -9.58 -17.04 -42.51
N GLN A 310 -10.84 -17.26 -42.16
CA GLN A 310 -11.92 -16.29 -42.40
C GLN A 310 -11.85 -15.06 -41.49
N TYR A 311 -11.41 -15.24 -40.24
CA TYR A 311 -11.43 -14.20 -39.22
C TYR A 311 -10.05 -13.78 -38.70
N TRP A 312 -8.95 -14.21 -39.33
CA TRP A 312 -7.60 -13.87 -38.90
C TRP A 312 -7.36 -12.36 -38.73
N PRO A 313 -7.92 -11.44 -39.56
CA PRO A 313 -7.71 -10.01 -39.34
C PRO A 313 -8.39 -9.50 -38.07
N ALA A 314 -9.57 -10.05 -37.72
CA ALA A 314 -10.30 -9.70 -36.49
C ALA A 314 -9.67 -10.32 -35.24
N LEU A 315 -9.10 -11.52 -35.35
CA LEU A 315 -8.34 -12.19 -34.29
C LEU A 315 -6.99 -11.48 -34.03
N VAL A 316 -6.33 -11.01 -35.09
CA VAL A 316 -5.12 -10.17 -34.98
C VAL A 316 -5.47 -8.79 -34.42
N PHE A 317 -6.62 -8.20 -34.77
CA PHE A 317 -7.06 -6.92 -34.23
C PHE A 317 -7.42 -7.02 -32.74
N SER A 318 -8.20 -8.03 -32.34
CA SER A 318 -8.59 -8.26 -30.94
C SER A 318 -7.40 -8.69 -30.06
N GLY A 319 -6.54 -9.60 -30.55
CA GLY A 319 -5.27 -9.94 -29.92
C GLY A 319 -4.32 -8.74 -29.84
N GLY A 320 -4.27 -7.92 -30.90
CA GLY A 320 -3.54 -6.66 -30.96
C GLY A 320 -4.05 -5.63 -29.95
N CYS A 321 -5.37 -5.53 -29.72
CA CYS A 321 -5.94 -4.66 -28.69
C CYS A 321 -5.62 -5.14 -27.27
N VAL A 322 -5.61 -6.46 -27.01
CA VAL A 322 -5.21 -7.02 -25.71
C VAL A 322 -3.72 -6.83 -25.46
N VAL A 323 -2.89 -7.08 -26.47
CA VAL A 323 -1.44 -6.83 -26.41
C VAL A 323 -1.14 -5.34 -26.28
N ALA A 324 -1.87 -4.46 -26.98
CA ALA A 324 -1.77 -3.01 -26.84
C ALA A 324 -2.24 -2.52 -25.47
N TRP A 325 -3.30 -3.10 -24.91
CA TRP A 325 -3.76 -2.79 -23.55
C TRP A 325 -2.74 -3.23 -22.50
N LEU A 326 -2.17 -4.43 -22.62
CA LEU A 326 -1.08 -4.91 -21.77
C LEU A 326 0.22 -4.10 -21.97
N ALA A 327 0.52 -3.68 -23.20
CA ALA A 327 1.68 -2.85 -23.53
C ALA A 327 1.51 -1.41 -23.00
N LEU A 328 0.33 -0.81 -23.11
CA LEU A 328 0.02 0.51 -22.52
C LEU A 328 0.09 0.46 -20.99
N ARG A 329 -0.37 -0.65 -20.39
CA ARG A 329 -0.24 -0.91 -18.95
C ARG A 329 1.23 -1.10 -18.53
N ALA A 330 2.04 -1.79 -19.35
CA ALA A 330 3.49 -1.93 -19.13
C ALA A 330 4.27 -0.62 -19.38
N LEU A 331 3.82 0.22 -20.33
CA LEU A 331 4.39 1.53 -20.63
C LEU A 331 4.12 2.54 -19.52
N SER A 332 2.97 2.47 -18.84
CA SER A 332 2.70 3.24 -17.61
C SER A 332 3.69 2.89 -16.48
N GLY A 333 4.07 1.60 -16.35
CA GLY A 333 5.15 1.14 -15.48
C GLY A 333 6.55 1.57 -15.95
N SER A 334 6.73 1.81 -17.24
CA SER A 334 7.99 2.27 -17.84
C SER A 334 8.30 3.74 -17.54
N GLN A 335 7.28 4.59 -17.39
CA GLN A 335 7.47 6.00 -16.99
C GLN A 335 8.01 6.10 -15.55
N ARG A 336 7.52 5.25 -14.64
CA ARG A 336 8.05 5.13 -13.28
C ARG A 336 9.50 4.65 -13.24
N LYS A 337 9.87 3.70 -14.12
CA LYS A 337 11.26 3.21 -14.25
C LYS A 337 12.21 4.22 -14.92
N ARG A 338 11.73 5.08 -15.83
CA ARG A 338 12.52 6.17 -16.41
C ARG A 338 12.81 7.26 -15.38
N ARG A 339 11.81 7.68 -14.59
CA ARG A 339 12.00 8.64 -13.47
C ARG A 339 12.99 8.12 -12.41
N LEU A 340 12.91 6.83 -12.07
CA LEU A 340 13.85 6.18 -11.14
C LEU A 340 15.26 6.03 -11.72
N ARG A 341 15.42 5.94 -13.05
CA ARG A 341 16.73 5.89 -13.71
C ARG A 341 17.35 7.28 -13.83
N ASP A 342 16.56 8.29 -14.19
CA ASP A 342 17.00 9.69 -14.28
C ASP A 342 17.41 10.24 -12.89
N ALA A 343 16.69 9.85 -11.83
CA ALA A 343 17.04 10.16 -10.44
C ALA A 343 18.32 9.43 -9.95
N ARG A 344 18.58 8.21 -10.44
CA ARG A 344 19.75 7.41 -10.07
C ARG A 344 21.02 7.82 -10.82
N GLU A 345 20.87 8.42 -12.01
CA GLU A 345 21.97 8.93 -12.84
C GLU A 345 22.19 10.46 -12.71
N GLY A 346 21.43 11.16 -11.85
CA GLY A 346 21.61 12.59 -11.60
C GLY A 346 21.28 13.49 -12.81
N ARG A 347 20.52 12.99 -13.79
CA ARG A 347 20.11 13.78 -14.95
C ARG A 347 18.92 14.64 -14.56
N SER A 348 19.20 15.89 -14.20
CA SER A 348 18.20 16.96 -14.05
C SER A 348 17.34 17.05 -15.32
N LEU A 349 16.03 16.82 -15.20
CA LEU A 349 15.06 17.23 -16.21
C LEU A 349 14.77 18.73 -16.03
N ALA A 350 15.77 19.55 -16.37
CA ALA A 350 15.53 20.87 -16.91
C ALA A 350 15.53 20.76 -18.44
N ARG A 351 14.37 20.41 -19.00
CA ARG A 351 13.88 20.83 -20.32
C ARG A 351 12.43 20.41 -20.52
#